data_AF-A0A0F8Z6D6-F1
#
_entry.id   AF-A0A0F8Z6D6-F1
#
_cell.length_a   1.000
_cell.length_b   1.000
_cell.length_c   1.000
_cell.angle_alpha   90.00
_cell.angle_beta   90.00
_cell.angle_gamma   90.00
#
_symmetry.space_group_name_H-M   'P 1'
#
loop_
_entity.id
_entity.type
_entity.pdbx_description
1 polymer ?
#
loop_
_entity_poly.entity_id
_entity_poly.type
_entity_poly.pdbx_seq_one_letter_code
_entity_poly.pdbx_strand_id
1 'polypeptide(L)'
;MGSESTLRKKLVALLRTVNAIAVENRVGPGTPDMCIVTLGIWIEVKRTMKFPVRDGIVRLDHELLPSQKVWLNRCHRRGGKAYVLTQVANEFFLHDGPWASEFLGKVDRSLLAACSQLHCVGWADLGLRLLPFLVNNA
;
A
#
# COMPACT_ATOMS: atom_id res chain seq x y z
N MET A 1 -16.74 -9.83 -5.98
CA MET A 1 -15.31 -9.69 -5.63
C MET A 1 -14.85 -8.30 -6.03
N GLY A 2 -14.12 -7.58 -5.19
CA GLY A 2 -13.69 -6.20 -5.48
C GLY A 2 -12.41 -6.14 -6.31
N SER A 3 -12.13 -5.02 -6.97
CA SER A 3 -10.86 -4.75 -7.66
C SER A 3 -9.92 -3.87 -6.81
N GLU A 4 -8.69 -3.61 -7.26
CA GLU A 4 -7.79 -2.62 -6.62
C GLU A 4 -8.45 -1.23 -6.58
N SER A 5 -9.14 -0.85 -7.66
CA SER A 5 -9.94 0.37 -7.72
C SER A 5 -11.03 0.42 -6.63
N THR A 6 -11.73 -0.70 -6.36
CA THR A 6 -12.69 -0.78 -5.26
C THR A 6 -12.01 -0.58 -3.90
N LEU A 7 -10.85 -1.21 -3.69
CA LEU A 7 -10.09 -1.07 -2.44
C LEU A 7 -9.63 0.38 -2.23
N ARG A 8 -9.05 1.00 -3.26
CA ARG A 8 -8.65 2.42 -3.24
C ARG A 8 -9.81 3.34 -2.87
N LYS A 9 -10.98 3.18 -3.48
CA LYS A 9 -12.18 3.98 -3.16
C LYS A 9 -12.55 3.87 -1.68
N LYS A 10 -12.49 2.67 -1.11
CA LYS A 10 -12.76 2.45 0.31
C LYS A 10 -11.71 3.11 1.21
N LEU A 11 -10.43 3.04 0.83
CA LEU A 11 -9.33 3.67 1.57
C LEU A 11 -9.43 5.20 1.56
N VAL A 12 -9.73 5.79 0.40
CA VAL A 12 -9.98 7.23 0.29
C VAL A 12 -11.14 7.66 1.19
N ALA A 13 -12.24 6.91 1.20
CA ALA A 13 -13.37 7.19 2.10
C ALA A 13 -12.97 7.06 3.58
N LEU A 14 -12.21 6.03 3.94
CA LEU A 14 -11.71 5.80 5.30
C LEU A 14 -10.81 6.95 5.78
N LEU A 15 -9.96 7.47 4.90
CA LEU A 15 -8.96 8.50 5.22
C LEU A 15 -9.41 9.91 4.83
N ARG A 16 -10.72 10.11 4.60
CA ARG A 16 -11.27 11.42 4.16
C ARG A 16 -10.99 12.54 5.17
N THR A 17 -10.92 12.23 6.46
CA THR A 17 -10.66 13.19 7.53
C THR A 17 -9.26 13.81 7.48
N VAL A 18 -8.31 13.16 6.79
CA VAL A 18 -6.95 13.67 6.53
C VAL A 18 -6.76 14.03 5.06
N ASN A 19 -7.84 14.40 4.37
CA ASN A 19 -7.79 14.87 2.99
C ASN A 19 -7.10 13.87 2.04
N ALA A 20 -7.43 12.58 2.18
CA ALA A 20 -7.03 11.58 1.22
C ALA A 20 -7.77 11.77 -0.12
N ILE A 21 -7.01 11.77 -1.22
CA ILE A 21 -7.51 11.92 -2.58
C ILE A 21 -7.02 10.76 -3.45
N ALA A 22 -7.89 10.28 -4.35
CA ALA A 22 -7.48 9.37 -5.41
C ALA A 22 -6.68 10.15 -6.47
N VAL A 23 -5.62 9.55 -7.00
CA VAL A 23 -4.88 10.08 -8.14
C VAL A 23 -5.44 9.43 -9.40
N GLU A 24 -6.34 10.14 -10.08
CA GLU A 24 -7.00 9.64 -11.30
C GLU A 24 -6.28 10.05 -12.59
N ASN A 25 -5.43 11.08 -12.51
CA ASN A 25 -4.73 11.66 -13.65
C ASN A 25 -3.26 11.23 -13.69
N ARG A 26 -2.66 11.20 -14.89
CA ARG A 26 -1.20 11.02 -15.05
C ARG A 26 -0.47 12.30 -14.62
N VAL A 27 -0.33 12.50 -13.30
CA VAL A 27 0.57 13.52 -12.72
C VAL A 27 2.02 13.24 -13.15
N GLY A 28 2.34 11.96 -13.34
CA GLY A 28 3.57 11.46 -13.94
C GLY A 28 3.57 9.93 -14.00
N PRO A 29 4.48 9.32 -14.78
CA PRO A 29 4.60 7.86 -14.85
C PRO A 29 4.84 7.24 -13.46
N GLY A 30 4.02 6.26 -13.10
CA GLY A 30 4.16 5.50 -11.85
C GLY A 30 3.76 6.25 -10.58
N THR A 31 3.05 7.39 -10.70
CA THR A 31 2.49 8.07 -9.53
C THR A 31 1.57 7.13 -8.75
N PRO A 32 1.68 7.06 -7.41
CA PRO A 32 0.85 6.19 -6.59
C PRO A 32 -0.65 6.45 -6.73
N ASP A 33 -1.43 5.41 -6.46
CA ASP A 33 -2.90 5.41 -6.51
C ASP A 33 -3.59 6.55 -5.74
N MET A 34 -3.05 6.95 -4.59
CA MET A 34 -3.65 7.98 -3.74
C MET A 34 -2.61 8.80 -2.97
N CYS A 35 -3.04 9.98 -2.53
CA CYS A 35 -2.25 10.91 -1.75
C CYS A 35 -3.06 11.40 -0.55
N ILE A 36 -2.41 11.57 0.60
CA ILE A 36 -2.95 12.17 1.81
C ILE A 36 -2.38 13.58 1.88
N VAL A 37 -3.12 14.55 1.35
CA VAL A 37 -2.58 15.88 1.06
C VAL A 37 -2.10 16.58 2.33
N THR A 38 -2.82 16.45 3.45
CA THR A 38 -2.44 17.12 4.71
C THR A 38 -1.19 16.53 5.35
N LEU A 39 -0.83 15.30 5.00
CA LEU A 39 0.33 14.60 5.57
C LEU A 39 1.50 14.50 4.57
N GLY A 40 1.29 14.86 3.31
CA GLY A 40 2.29 14.67 2.25
C GLY A 40 2.64 13.19 1.99
N ILE A 41 1.74 12.27 2.34
CA ILE A 41 1.95 10.82 2.22
C ILE A 41 1.34 10.31 0.91
N TRP A 42 2.06 9.44 0.23
CA TRP A 42 1.58 8.73 -0.96
C TRP A 42 1.38 7.25 -0.70
N ILE A 43 0.33 6.66 -1.24
CA ILE A 43 0.01 5.24 -1.07
C ILE A 43 -0.33 4.63 -2.42
N GLU A 44 0.41 3.59 -2.79
CA GLU A 44 0.07 2.67 -3.87
C GLU A 44 -0.75 1.50 -3.29
N VAL A 45 -1.76 1.01 -4.01
CA VAL A 45 -2.68 0.00 -3.51
C VAL A 45 -2.56 -1.27 -4.34
N LYS A 46 -2.20 -2.37 -3.68
CA LYS A 46 -2.08 -3.70 -4.30
C LYS A 46 -3.01 -4.70 -3.64
N ARG A 47 -3.41 -5.73 -4.40
CA ARG A 47 -4.21 -6.82 -3.85
C ARG A 47 -3.83 -8.19 -4.39
N THR A 48 -4.14 -9.21 -3.61
CA THR A 48 -4.43 -10.55 -4.12
C THR A 48 -5.50 -11.24 -3.28
N MET A 49 -6.27 -12.13 -3.90
CA MET A 49 -7.46 -12.74 -3.28
C MET A 49 -7.13 -13.83 -2.26
N LYS A 50 -5.96 -14.45 -2.34
CA LYS A 50 -5.61 -15.62 -1.52
C LYS A 50 -4.12 -15.69 -1.24
N PHE A 51 -3.77 -16.25 -0.09
CA PHE A 51 -2.42 -16.72 0.15
C PHE A 51 -2.10 -17.93 -0.72
N PRO A 52 -0.82 -18.20 -1.00
CA PRO A 52 -0.39 -19.48 -1.55
C PRO A 52 -0.80 -20.62 -0.60
N VAL A 53 -1.08 -21.79 -1.16
CA VAL A 53 -1.58 -22.97 -0.42
C VAL A 53 -0.50 -23.56 0.53
N ARG A 54 0.77 -23.25 0.29
CA ARG A 54 1.94 -23.68 1.08
C ARG A 54 2.81 -22.46 1.38
N ASP A 55 4.00 -22.66 1.94
CA ASP A 55 5.05 -21.64 2.15
C ASP A 55 5.64 -21.14 0.82
N GLY A 56 4.77 -20.59 -0.03
CA GLY A 56 5.10 -20.05 -1.33
C GLY A 56 5.19 -18.54 -1.30
N ILE A 57 5.66 -18.00 -2.42
CA ILE A 57 5.71 -16.55 -2.65
C ILE A 57 4.29 -15.99 -2.74
N VAL A 58 4.03 -14.90 -2.01
CA VAL A 58 2.79 -14.12 -2.15
C VAL A 58 2.93 -13.26 -3.41
N ARG A 59 2.23 -13.66 -4.48
CA ARG A 59 2.15 -12.92 -5.74
C ARG A 59 0.98 -11.94 -5.71
N LEU A 60 1.14 -10.79 -6.37
CA LEU A 60 0.07 -9.81 -6.50
C LEU A 60 -0.80 -10.13 -7.72
N ASP A 61 -2.05 -9.69 -7.72
CA ASP A 61 -2.89 -9.75 -8.92
C ASP A 61 -2.28 -8.87 -10.03
N HIS A 62 -1.72 -7.72 -9.65
CA HIS A 62 -0.87 -6.88 -10.51
C HIS A 62 0.40 -6.45 -9.78
N GLU A 63 1.55 -6.84 -10.31
CA GLU A 63 2.85 -6.41 -9.77
C GLU A 63 3.07 -4.89 -9.86
N LEU A 64 3.99 -4.38 -9.05
CA LEU A 64 4.45 -3.00 -9.17
C LEU A 64 5.14 -2.78 -10.52
N LEU A 65 4.66 -1.81 -11.29
CA LEU A 65 5.29 -1.42 -12.54
C LEU A 65 6.68 -0.82 -12.27
N PRO A 66 7.65 -0.96 -13.21
CA PRO A 66 8.97 -0.35 -13.05
C PRO A 66 8.90 1.15 -12.74
N SER A 67 7.98 1.88 -13.37
CA SER A 67 7.76 3.30 -13.11
C SER A 67 7.28 3.58 -11.69
N GLN A 68 6.42 2.73 -11.12
CA GLN A 68 5.95 2.84 -9.73
C GLN A 68 7.11 2.63 -8.76
N LYS A 69 7.94 1.60 -9.00
CA LYS A 69 9.16 1.35 -8.20
C LYS A 69 10.12 2.53 -8.24
N VAL A 70 10.32 3.13 -9.42
CA VAL A 70 11.15 4.34 -9.57
C VAL A 70 10.58 5.50 -8.77
N TRP A 71 9.26 5.71 -8.82
CA TRP A 71 8.59 6.77 -8.07
C TRP A 71 8.76 6.59 -6.57
N LEU A 72 8.43 5.39 -6.05
CA LEU A 72 8.53 5.04 -4.62
C LEU A 72 9.93 5.30 -4.07
N ASN A 73 10.95 4.82 -4.79
CA ASN A 73 12.35 5.02 -4.41
C ASN A 73 12.77 6.49 -4.48
N ARG A 74 12.34 7.24 -5.51
CA ARG A 74 12.68 8.66 -5.65
C ARG A 74 12.05 9.51 -4.55
N CYS A 75 10.79 9.23 -4.20
CA CYS A 75 10.10 9.90 -3.10
C CYS A 75 10.88 9.70 -1.79
N HIS A 76 11.19 8.45 -1.45
CA HIS A 76 11.93 8.12 -0.25
C HIS A 76 13.33 8.75 -0.19
N ARG A 77 14.10 8.69 -1.28
CA ARG A 77 15.44 9.32 -1.35
C ARG A 77 15.43 10.84 -1.16
N ARG A 78 14.29 11.48 -1.38
CA ARG A 78 14.10 12.93 -1.15
C ARG A 78 13.51 13.23 0.22
N GLY A 79 13.45 12.25 1.12
CA GLY A 79 12.83 12.38 2.45
C GLY A 79 11.30 12.37 2.43
N GLY A 80 10.68 12.08 1.27
CA GLY A 80 9.24 11.96 1.14
C GLY A 80 8.72 10.61 1.65
N LYS A 81 7.40 10.55 1.88
CA LYS A 81 6.73 9.39 2.46
C LYS A 81 5.85 8.71 1.44
N ALA A 82 6.21 7.46 1.14
CA ALA A 82 5.54 6.65 0.15
C ALA A 82 5.42 5.22 0.68
N TYR A 83 4.20 4.68 0.64
CA TYR A 83 3.90 3.34 1.10
C TYR A 83 3.20 2.53 0.03
N VAL A 84 3.26 1.21 0.17
CA VAL A 84 2.41 0.28 -0.57
C VAL A 84 1.53 -0.44 0.42
N LEU A 85 0.21 -0.27 0.30
CA LEU A 85 -0.76 -1.03 1.07
C LEU A 85 -1.21 -2.24 0.24
N THR A 86 -0.89 -3.44 0.72
CA THR A 86 -1.24 -4.69 0.07
C THR A 86 -2.34 -5.40 0.84
N GLN A 87 -3.46 -5.71 0.18
CA GLN A 87 -4.47 -6.62 0.71
C GLN A 87 -4.20 -8.05 0.23
N VAL A 88 -4.08 -9.01 1.15
CA VAL A 88 -4.00 -10.44 0.83
C VAL A 88 -5.12 -11.17 1.57
N ALA A 89 -6.10 -11.71 0.83
CA ALA A 89 -7.33 -12.22 1.41
C ALA A 89 -8.01 -11.17 2.33
N ASN A 90 -8.07 -11.41 3.65
CA ASN A 90 -8.63 -10.47 4.64
C ASN A 90 -7.56 -9.68 5.40
N GLU A 91 -6.28 -9.82 5.07
CA GLU A 91 -5.17 -9.16 5.76
C GLU A 91 -4.65 -7.97 4.95
N PHE A 92 -4.12 -6.98 5.67
CA PHE A 92 -3.56 -5.76 5.12
C PHE A 92 -2.14 -5.55 5.64
N PHE A 93 -1.22 -5.27 4.73
CA PHE A 93 0.19 -5.04 5.02
C PHE A 93 0.60 -3.70 4.45
N LEU A 94 1.28 -2.88 5.24
CA LEU A 94 1.81 -1.58 4.83
C LEU A 94 3.34 -1.61 4.87
N HIS A 95 3.96 -1.43 3.71
CA HIS A 95 5.41 -1.38 3.58
C HIS A 95 5.85 -0.02 3.06
N ASP A 96 7.06 0.40 3.40
CA ASP A 96 7.67 1.57 2.77
C ASP A 96 8.01 1.32 1.29
N GLY A 97 8.17 2.41 0.54
CA GLY A 97 8.45 2.39 -0.88
C GLY A 97 9.70 1.59 -1.28
N PRO A 98 10.86 1.76 -0.63
CA PRO A 98 12.05 0.98 -0.92
C PRO A 98 11.85 -0.52 -0.74
N TRP A 99 11.32 -0.95 0.41
CA TRP A 99 11.09 -2.37 0.67
C TRP A 99 10.11 -2.96 -0.35
N ALA A 100 9.00 -2.28 -0.60
CA ALA A 100 7.98 -2.77 -1.51
C ALA A 100 8.52 -2.89 -2.96
N SER A 101 9.37 -1.97 -3.39
CA SER A 101 9.96 -2.00 -4.73
C SER A 101 10.86 -3.22 -4.95
N GLU A 102 11.60 -3.60 -3.91
CA GLU A 102 12.58 -4.69 -3.91
C GLU A 102 11.90 -6.06 -3.73
N PHE A 103 11.01 -6.19 -2.73
CA PHE A 103 10.59 -7.48 -2.18
C PHE A 103 9.11 -7.84 -2.42
N LEU A 104 8.22 -6.87 -2.64
CA LEU A 104 6.81 -7.17 -2.83
C LEU A 104 6.61 -8.07 -4.07
N GLY A 105 5.77 -9.10 -3.92
CA GLY A 105 5.58 -10.11 -4.96
C GLY A 105 6.68 -11.18 -5.03
N LYS A 106 7.68 -11.16 -4.14
CA LYS A 106 8.85 -12.08 -4.15
C LYS A 106 9.10 -12.83 -2.85
N VAL A 107 8.37 -12.49 -1.78
CA VAL A 107 8.57 -13.07 -0.45
C VAL A 107 7.37 -13.93 -0.05
N ASP A 108 7.58 -14.83 0.91
CA ASP A 108 6.50 -15.58 1.54
C ASP A 108 5.69 -14.70 2.51
N ARG A 109 4.61 -15.27 3.06
CA ARG A 109 3.73 -14.58 4.01
C ARG A 109 4.45 -14.18 5.31
N SER A 110 5.35 -15.03 5.80
CA SER A 110 6.05 -14.79 7.06
C SER A 110 6.90 -13.53 6.95
N LEU A 111 7.71 -13.44 5.89
CA LEU A 111 8.55 -12.28 5.63
C LEU A 111 7.74 -11.04 5.23
N LEU A 112 6.65 -11.20 4.46
CA LEU A 112 5.73 -10.11 4.15
C LEU A 112 5.18 -9.47 5.44
N ALA A 113 4.74 -10.31 6.39
CA ALA A 113 4.20 -9.84 7.67
C ALA A 113 5.28 -9.24 8.58
N ALA A 114 6.42 -9.92 8.72
CA ALA A 114 7.51 -9.50 9.61
C ALA A 114 8.13 -8.16 9.21
N CYS A 115 8.18 -7.84 7.91
CA CYS A 115 8.68 -6.56 7.42
C CYS A 115 7.61 -5.48 7.28
N SER A 116 6.35 -5.79 7.56
CA SER A 116 5.26 -4.81 7.48
C SER A 116 5.37 -3.80 8.62
N GLN A 117 5.27 -2.50 8.30
CA GLN A 117 5.20 -1.45 9.32
C GLN A 117 3.83 -1.41 10.00
N LEU A 118 2.80 -1.90 9.31
CA LEU A 118 1.48 -2.11 9.85
C LEU A 118 0.87 -3.39 9.28
N HIS A 119 0.48 -4.32 10.14
CA HIS A 119 -0.27 -5.52 9.76
C HIS A 119 -1.62 -5.51 10.44
N CYS A 120 -2.69 -5.55 9.65
CA CYS A 120 -4.08 -5.54 10.14
C CYS A 120 -4.86 -6.75 9.62
N VAL A 121 -5.75 -7.27 10.44
CA VAL A 121 -6.66 -8.36 10.05
C VAL A 121 -8.08 -7.83 9.95
N GLY A 122 -8.58 -7.73 8.71
CA GLY A 122 -9.91 -7.24 8.40
C GLY A 122 -10.01 -5.72 8.34
N TRP A 123 -11.12 -5.25 7.80
CA TRP A 123 -11.35 -3.83 7.53
C TRP A 123 -11.50 -2.98 8.80
N ALA A 124 -12.11 -3.54 9.85
CA ALA A 124 -12.30 -2.82 11.11
C ALA A 124 -10.95 -2.52 11.78
N ASP A 125 -10.06 -3.50 11.85
CA ASP A 125 -8.71 -3.33 12.41
C ASP A 125 -7.88 -2.32 11.60
N LEU A 126 -7.95 -2.40 10.26
CA LEU A 126 -7.33 -1.41 9.39
C LEU A 126 -7.85 0.01 9.69
N GLY A 127 -9.16 0.16 9.83
CA GLY A 127 -9.79 1.46 10.11
C GLY A 127 -9.35 2.07 11.44
N LEU A 128 -9.12 1.24 12.45
CA LEU A 128 -8.66 1.68 13.77
C LEU A 128 -7.18 2.10 13.78
N ARG A 129 -6.34 1.44 12.97
CA ARG A 129 -4.88 1.55 13.12
C ARG A 129 -4.18 2.32 12.02
N LEU A 130 -4.74 2.34 10.80
CA LEU A 130 -4.08 2.97 9.65
C LEU A 130 -3.92 4.49 9.85
N LEU A 131 -4.98 5.18 10.26
CA LEU A 131 -4.93 6.63 10.43
C LEU A 131 -3.93 7.05 11.55
N PRO A 132 -3.98 6.49 12.77
CA PRO A 132 -2.99 6.81 13.80
C PRO A 132 -1.55 6.53 13.35
N PHE A 133 -1.33 5.40 12.66
CA PHE A 133 -0.01 5.08 12.10
C PHE A 133 0.47 6.18 11.16
N LEU A 134 -0.36 6.58 10.20
CA LEU A 134 0.00 7.58 9.19
C LEU A 134 0.27 8.95 9.83
N VAL A 135 -0.53 9.36 10.83
CA VAL A 135 -0.34 10.63 11.53
C VAL A 135 0.95 10.64 12.34
N ASN A 136 1.26 9.56 13.07
CA ASN A 136 2.46 9.47 13.88
C ASN A 136 3.75 9.34 13.06
N ASN A 137 3.61 8.96 11.79
CA ASN A 137 4.71 8.82 10.85
C ASN A 137 4.65 9.88 9.75
N ALA A 138 3.83 10.94 9.87
CA ALA A 138 3.73 12.07 8.93
C ALA A 138 4.85 13.10 9.09
#